data_AF-A0A0K8QCN6-F1
#
_entry.id   AF-A0A0K8QCN6-F1
#
_cell.length_a   1.000
_cell.length_b   1.000
_cell.length_c   1.000
_cell.angle_alpha   90.00
_cell.angle_beta   90.00
_cell.angle_gamma   90.00
#
_symmetry.space_group_name_H-M   'P 1'
#
loop_
_entity.id
_entity.type
_entity.pdbx_description
1 polymer ?
#
loop_
_entity_poly.entity_id
_entity_poly.type
_entity_poly.pdbx_seq_one_letter_code
_entity_poly.pdbx_strand_id
1 'polypeptide(L)'
;MPGTHPAAPALALLLDVDGPVASPVTRDVKPEIIADLVGLASAGIPVIFNTGRSDAFIREQVMAPMIAAGMPAGTVVHAICEKGAVWFSYTSGGPGPIHVDHDLAVPKAYGDDVRRMVAEDYATHMFFDETKRAMVSVEQHLDVSSDDYLAEQKLFDADALELMGRHGLSAALLDHHAPESDDAADYRLDPTIISTDIESIRLGKDLGASRAVELLAAQGITRRPGGQWAIRARTTHGGLAPPQ
;
A
#
# COMPACT_ATOMS: atom_id res chain seq x y z
N MET A 1 -12.33 -19.34 -38.55
CA MET A 1 -13.23 -18.69 -37.57
C MET A 1 -12.45 -17.56 -36.93
N PRO A 2 -12.75 -16.28 -37.20
CA PRO A 2 -12.14 -15.18 -36.46
C PRO A 2 -12.69 -15.23 -35.03
N GLY A 3 -11.82 -15.43 -34.05
CA GLY A 3 -12.20 -15.39 -32.65
C GLY A 3 -12.72 -14.00 -32.30
N THR A 4 -13.96 -13.90 -31.84
CA THR A 4 -14.49 -12.71 -31.19
C THR A 4 -13.63 -12.42 -29.98
N HIS A 5 -12.74 -11.43 -30.08
CA HIS A 5 -12.12 -10.85 -28.90
C HIS A 5 -13.25 -10.32 -28.01
N PRO A 6 -13.29 -10.66 -26.71
CA PRO A 6 -14.24 -10.04 -25.81
C PRO A 6 -14.06 -8.52 -25.90
N ALA A 7 -15.18 -7.80 -26.00
CA ALA A 7 -15.15 -6.35 -26.04
C ALA A 7 -14.42 -5.83 -24.79
N ALA A 8 -13.49 -4.90 -24.97
CA ALA A 8 -12.74 -4.31 -23.86
C ALA A 8 -13.73 -3.81 -22.77
N PRO A 9 -13.46 -4.09 -21.48
CA PRO A 9 -14.38 -3.77 -20.41
C PRO A 9 -14.68 -2.27 -20.38
N ALA A 10 -15.91 -1.92 -20.01
CA ALA A 10 -16.35 -0.53 -20.00
C ALA A 10 -15.63 0.31 -18.92
N LEU A 11 -15.14 -0.34 -17.86
CA LEU A 11 -14.37 0.26 -16.78
C LEU A 11 -13.44 -0.76 -16.13
N ALA A 12 -12.41 -0.27 -15.42
CA ALA A 12 -11.61 -1.03 -14.48
C ALA A 12 -11.62 -0.30 -13.12
N LEU A 13 -11.46 -1.04 -12.02
CA LEU A 13 -11.46 -0.49 -10.67
C LEU A 13 -10.05 -0.49 -10.08
N LEU A 14 -9.62 0.69 -9.64
CA LEU A 14 -8.42 0.89 -8.84
C LEU A 14 -8.84 1.19 -7.41
N LEU A 15 -8.64 0.24 -6.50
CA LEU A 15 -9.15 0.28 -5.15
C LEU A 15 -8.00 0.46 -4.15
N ASP A 16 -8.17 1.38 -3.21
CA ASP A 16 -7.39 1.32 -1.98
C ASP A 16 -7.89 0.15 -1.12
N VAL A 17 -7.02 -0.33 -0.24
CA VAL A 17 -7.31 -1.45 0.66
C VAL A 17 -7.79 -0.95 2.01
N ASP A 18 -7.04 -0.06 2.65
CA ASP A 18 -7.36 0.46 3.98
C ASP A 18 -8.58 1.39 3.93
N GLY A 19 -9.68 0.98 4.56
CA GLY A 19 -10.97 1.67 4.54
C GLY A 19 -11.98 1.01 3.60
N PRO A 20 -11.79 1.04 2.26
CA PRO A 20 -12.74 0.46 1.32
C PRO A 20 -12.83 -1.07 1.33
N VAL A 21 -11.71 -1.77 1.58
CA VAL A 21 -11.65 -3.25 1.51
C VAL A 21 -11.44 -3.85 2.89
N ALA A 22 -10.44 -3.34 3.62
CA ALA A 22 -10.07 -3.79 4.95
C ALA A 22 -10.36 -2.71 5.98
N SER A 23 -10.72 -3.13 7.20
CA SER A 23 -10.82 -2.25 8.36
C SER A 23 -9.47 -1.57 8.63
N PRO A 24 -9.38 -0.24 8.71
CA PRO A 24 -8.11 0.43 9.02
C PRO A 24 -7.65 0.17 10.47
N VAL A 25 -8.56 -0.32 11.33
CA VAL A 25 -8.28 -0.62 12.74
C VAL A 25 -7.94 -2.09 12.92
N THR A 26 -8.87 -2.98 12.55
CA THR A 26 -8.72 -4.42 12.81
C THR A 26 -8.02 -5.16 11.68
N ARG A 27 -7.86 -4.51 10.52
CA ARG A 27 -7.28 -5.07 9.30
C ARG A 27 -8.08 -6.25 8.69
N ASP A 28 -9.25 -6.54 9.25
CA ASP A 28 -10.14 -7.58 8.74
C ASP A 28 -10.80 -7.15 7.43
N VAL A 29 -10.94 -8.11 6.52
CA VAL A 29 -11.75 -8.00 5.31
C VAL A 29 -13.03 -8.79 5.51
N LYS A 30 -14.17 -8.10 5.44
CA LYS A 30 -15.46 -8.75 5.68
C LYS A 30 -15.83 -9.71 4.55
N PRO A 31 -16.48 -10.85 4.84
CA PRO A 31 -16.90 -11.80 3.81
C PRO A 31 -17.78 -11.18 2.71
N GLU A 32 -18.60 -10.18 3.04
CA GLU A 32 -19.43 -9.48 2.05
C GLU A 32 -18.60 -8.69 1.04
N ILE A 33 -17.50 -8.07 1.48
CA ILE A 33 -16.55 -7.39 0.60
C ILE A 33 -15.88 -8.39 -0.34
N ILE A 34 -15.48 -9.57 0.18
CA ILE A 34 -14.93 -10.64 -0.66
C ILE A 34 -15.94 -11.10 -1.71
N ALA A 35 -17.21 -11.28 -1.32
CA ALA A 35 -18.27 -11.67 -2.25
C ALA A 35 -18.49 -10.60 -3.35
N ASP A 36 -18.48 -9.32 -2.99
CA ASP A 36 -18.60 -8.21 -3.95
C ASP A 36 -17.42 -8.16 -4.93
N LEU A 37 -16.19 -8.35 -4.44
CA LEU A 37 -14.99 -8.41 -5.29
C LEU A 37 -15.03 -9.58 -6.27
N VAL A 38 -15.48 -10.76 -5.82
CA VAL A 38 -15.70 -11.92 -6.69
C VAL A 38 -16.82 -11.66 -7.70
N GLY A 39 -17.89 -10.96 -7.29
CA GLY A 39 -18.98 -10.54 -8.17
C GLY A 39 -18.50 -9.62 -9.30
N LEU A 40 -17.66 -8.63 -8.97
CA LEU A 40 -17.02 -7.73 -9.95
C LEU A 40 -16.13 -8.50 -10.94
N ALA A 41 -15.29 -9.40 -10.43
CA ALA A 41 -14.45 -10.27 -11.26
C ALA A 41 -15.29 -11.16 -12.19
N SER A 42 -16.39 -11.73 -11.67
CA SER A 42 -17.33 -12.56 -12.43
C SER A 42 -18.07 -11.79 -13.52
N ALA A 43 -18.27 -10.49 -13.33
CA ALA A 43 -18.81 -9.60 -14.35
C ALA A 43 -17.76 -9.18 -15.40
N GLY A 44 -16.51 -9.66 -15.30
CA GLY A 44 -15.42 -9.30 -16.19
C GLY A 44 -14.88 -7.89 -15.97
N ILE A 45 -15.12 -7.30 -14.78
CA ILE A 45 -14.58 -5.98 -14.41
C ILE A 45 -13.18 -6.19 -13.83
N PRO A 46 -12.13 -5.63 -14.43
CA PRO A 46 -10.78 -5.71 -13.87
C PRO A 46 -10.72 -5.02 -12.50
N VAL A 47 -10.15 -5.72 -11.52
CA VAL A 47 -9.92 -5.21 -10.17
C VAL A 47 -8.42 -5.11 -9.91
N ILE A 48 -7.99 -3.94 -9.46
CA ILE A 48 -6.61 -3.63 -9.12
C ILE A 48 -6.58 -3.02 -7.73
N PHE A 49 -5.75 -3.56 -6.85
CA PHE A 49 -5.47 -2.96 -5.55
C PHE A 49 -4.25 -2.03 -5.64
N ASN A 50 -4.36 -0.83 -5.07
CA ASN A 50 -3.27 0.15 -4.96
C ASN A 50 -3.16 0.60 -3.49
N THR A 51 -2.19 0.06 -2.77
CA THR A 51 -2.15 0.09 -1.31
C THR A 51 -0.73 0.35 -0.76
N GLY A 52 -0.65 0.84 0.48
CA GLY A 52 0.60 0.84 1.27
C GLY A 52 0.88 -0.49 1.96
N ARG A 53 -0.08 -1.42 1.96
CA ARG A 53 0.07 -2.78 2.53
C ARG A 53 1.06 -3.62 1.73
N SER A 54 1.61 -4.63 2.40
CA SER A 54 2.54 -5.61 1.81
C SER A 54 1.84 -6.58 0.88
N ASP A 55 2.63 -7.30 0.06
CA ASP A 55 2.12 -8.41 -0.75
C ASP A 55 1.54 -9.53 0.11
N ALA A 56 2.12 -9.77 1.29
CA ALA A 56 1.66 -10.79 2.22
C ALA A 56 0.23 -10.50 2.71
N PHE A 57 -0.06 -9.25 3.06
CA PHE A 57 -1.41 -8.83 3.45
C PHE A 57 -2.42 -9.10 2.33
N ILE A 58 -2.14 -8.66 1.09
CA ILE A 58 -3.03 -8.90 -0.05
C ILE A 58 -3.23 -10.40 -0.29
N ARG A 59 -2.15 -11.18 -0.22
CA ARG A 59 -2.21 -12.62 -0.41
C ARG A 59 -3.16 -13.29 0.56
N GLU A 60 -3.03 -12.97 1.84
CA GLU A 60 -3.68 -13.69 2.93
C GLU A 60 -5.08 -13.16 3.23
N GLN A 61 -5.26 -11.84 3.23
CA GLN A 61 -6.50 -11.21 3.66
C GLN A 61 -7.49 -10.95 2.52
N VAL A 62 -7.02 -10.93 1.27
CA VAL A 62 -7.87 -10.59 0.12
C VAL A 62 -7.91 -11.75 -0.88
N MET A 63 -6.76 -12.13 -1.42
CA MET A 63 -6.72 -13.04 -2.57
C MET A 63 -7.03 -14.48 -2.20
N ALA A 64 -6.50 -15.00 -1.09
CA ALA A 64 -6.85 -16.34 -0.61
C ALA A 64 -8.36 -16.47 -0.31
N PRO A 65 -9.01 -15.53 0.39
CA PRO A 65 -10.47 -15.51 0.54
C PRO A 65 -11.24 -15.43 -0.79
N MET A 66 -10.81 -14.59 -1.75
CA MET A 66 -11.45 -14.52 -3.07
C MET A 66 -11.38 -15.85 -3.82
N ILE A 67 -10.21 -16.51 -3.81
CA ILE A 67 -10.03 -17.82 -4.44
C ILE A 67 -10.92 -18.86 -3.75
N ALA A 68 -10.94 -18.88 -2.42
CA ALA A 68 -11.80 -19.78 -1.64
C ALA A 68 -13.30 -19.54 -1.90
N ALA A 69 -13.70 -18.29 -2.15
CA ALA A 69 -15.05 -17.89 -2.50
C ALA A 69 -15.42 -18.17 -3.98
N GLY A 70 -14.51 -18.74 -4.77
CA GLY A 70 -14.77 -19.19 -6.14
C GLY A 70 -14.45 -18.17 -7.23
N MET A 71 -13.37 -17.39 -7.06
CA MET A 71 -12.88 -16.49 -8.11
C MET A 71 -12.80 -17.20 -9.49
N PRO A 72 -13.44 -16.66 -10.54
CA PRO A 72 -13.57 -17.36 -11.82
C PRO A 72 -12.23 -17.63 -12.50
N ALA A 73 -12.13 -18.77 -13.19
CA ALA A 73 -10.99 -19.09 -14.03
C ALA A 73 -10.79 -18.03 -15.13
N GLY A 74 -9.53 -17.69 -15.41
CA GLY A 74 -9.18 -16.65 -16.38
C GLY A 74 -9.28 -15.22 -15.85
N THR A 75 -9.78 -15.00 -14.63
CA THR A 75 -9.68 -13.71 -13.94
C THR A 75 -8.23 -13.41 -13.63
N VAL A 76 -7.82 -12.17 -13.90
CA VAL A 76 -6.55 -11.63 -13.41
C VAL A 76 -6.83 -10.44 -12.50
N VAL A 77 -6.34 -10.50 -11.27
CA VAL A 77 -6.39 -9.40 -10.30
C VAL A 77 -4.99 -8.86 -10.11
N HIS A 78 -4.82 -7.54 -10.16
CA HIS A 78 -3.53 -6.92 -9.92
C HIS A 78 -3.45 -6.36 -8.51
N ALA A 79 -2.27 -6.47 -7.91
CA ALA A 79 -1.98 -5.87 -6.63
C ALA A 79 -0.71 -5.04 -6.75
N ILE A 80 -0.83 -3.78 -6.33
CA ILE A 80 0.22 -2.78 -6.31
C ILE A 80 0.35 -2.35 -4.86
N CYS A 81 1.39 -2.87 -4.23
CA CYS A 81 1.68 -2.80 -2.83
C CYS A 81 2.75 -1.74 -2.55
N GLU A 82 2.92 -1.39 -1.29
CA GLU A 82 3.98 -0.49 -0.83
C GLU A 82 4.04 0.81 -1.64
N LYS A 83 2.85 1.43 -1.82
CA LYS A 83 2.67 2.71 -2.53
C LYS A 83 3.29 2.69 -3.94
N GLY A 84 3.20 1.53 -4.59
CA GLY A 84 3.69 1.35 -5.94
C GLY A 84 5.16 1.00 -6.04
N ALA A 85 5.80 0.43 -5.02
CA ALA A 85 7.14 -0.17 -5.17
C ALA A 85 7.08 -1.67 -5.52
N VAL A 86 6.05 -2.37 -5.03
CA VAL A 86 5.87 -3.81 -5.17
C VAL A 86 4.62 -4.10 -5.98
N TRP A 87 4.66 -5.04 -6.91
CA TRP A 87 3.47 -5.40 -7.67
C TRP A 87 3.51 -6.82 -8.20
N PHE A 88 2.32 -7.36 -8.44
CA PHE A 88 2.12 -8.72 -8.89
C PHE A 88 0.68 -8.93 -9.38
N SER A 89 0.46 -10.07 -10.02
CA SER A 89 -0.84 -10.47 -10.55
C SER A 89 -1.26 -11.80 -9.95
N TYR A 90 -2.55 -11.95 -9.71
CA TYR A 90 -3.17 -13.19 -9.27
C TYR A 90 -4.07 -13.77 -10.33
N THR A 91 -4.13 -15.08 -10.34
CA THR A 91 -5.17 -15.84 -11.03
C THR A 91 -5.89 -16.74 -10.03
N SER A 92 -6.93 -17.44 -10.47
CA SER A 92 -7.58 -18.47 -9.64
C SER A 92 -6.63 -19.62 -9.27
N GLY A 93 -5.49 -19.75 -9.97
CA GLY A 93 -4.41 -20.68 -9.64
C GLY A 93 -3.42 -20.19 -8.60
N GLY A 94 -3.56 -18.94 -8.12
CA GLY A 94 -2.68 -18.34 -7.11
C GLY A 94 -1.84 -17.17 -7.62
N PRO A 95 -0.84 -16.73 -6.82
CA PRO A 95 0.00 -15.59 -7.14
C PRO A 95 0.95 -15.89 -8.30
N GLY A 96 1.11 -14.90 -9.19
CA GLY A 96 2.25 -14.78 -10.10
C GLY A 96 3.51 -14.26 -9.39
N PRO A 97 4.59 -14.01 -10.15
CA PRO A 97 5.82 -13.49 -9.59
C PRO A 97 5.64 -12.11 -8.97
N ILE A 98 6.35 -11.88 -7.86
CA ILE A 98 6.42 -10.57 -7.21
C ILE A 98 7.53 -9.76 -7.86
N HIS A 99 7.18 -8.56 -8.29
CA HIS A 99 8.12 -7.56 -8.78
C HIS A 99 8.35 -6.53 -7.69
N VAL A 100 9.62 -6.18 -7.48
CA VAL A 100 10.06 -5.15 -6.54
C VAL A 100 10.93 -4.17 -7.32
N ASP A 101 10.63 -2.89 -7.19
CA ASP A 101 11.48 -1.84 -7.73
C ASP A 101 12.54 -1.48 -6.69
N HIS A 102 13.72 -2.08 -6.86
CA HIS A 102 14.84 -1.91 -5.94
C HIS A 102 15.47 -0.51 -6.01
N ASP A 103 15.23 0.25 -7.08
CA ASP A 103 15.71 1.64 -7.16
C ASP A 103 14.91 2.56 -6.24
N LEU A 104 13.71 2.14 -5.83
CA LEU A 104 12.86 2.83 -4.87
C LEU A 104 13.01 2.29 -3.45
N ALA A 105 13.75 1.20 -3.27
CA ALA A 105 13.88 0.54 -1.99
C ALA A 105 14.79 1.33 -1.03
N VAL A 106 14.40 1.35 0.23
CA VAL A 106 15.25 1.80 1.32
C VAL A 106 16.49 0.89 1.39
N PRO A 107 17.72 1.45 1.48
CA PRO A 107 18.92 0.64 1.53
C PRO A 107 18.89 -0.36 2.68
N LYS A 108 19.21 -1.62 2.38
CA LYS A 108 19.10 -2.72 3.34
C LYS A 108 19.88 -2.45 4.64
N ALA A 109 21.07 -1.87 4.54
CA ALA A 109 21.90 -1.57 5.71
C ALA A 109 21.21 -0.60 6.69
N TYR A 110 20.54 0.42 6.17
CA TYR A 110 19.74 1.33 7.00
C TYR A 110 18.53 0.61 7.61
N GLY A 111 17.79 -0.16 6.80
CA GLY A 111 16.64 -0.93 7.31
C GLY A 111 17.02 -1.96 8.39
N ASP A 112 18.17 -2.61 8.27
CA ASP A 112 18.68 -3.54 9.28
C ASP A 112 19.03 -2.82 10.60
N ASP A 113 19.60 -1.61 10.52
CA ASP A 113 19.89 -0.80 11.71
C ASP A 113 18.61 -0.27 12.37
N VAL A 114 17.59 0.14 11.58
CA VAL A 114 16.28 0.51 12.13
C VAL A 114 15.64 -0.69 12.83
N ARG A 115 15.67 -1.89 12.22
CA ARG A 115 15.17 -3.12 12.85
C ARG A 115 15.83 -3.36 14.21
N ARG A 116 17.16 -3.22 14.27
CA ARG A 116 17.92 -3.39 15.51
C ARG A 116 17.56 -2.34 16.56
N MET A 117 17.50 -1.06 16.18
CA MET A 117 17.10 0.04 17.05
C MET A 117 15.69 -0.18 17.62
N VAL A 118 14.73 -0.61 16.80
CA VAL A 118 13.39 -0.94 17.27
C VAL A 118 13.43 -2.08 18.29
N ALA A 119 14.20 -3.14 18.04
CA ALA A 119 14.30 -4.28 18.94
C ALA A 119 15.01 -3.95 20.27
N GLU A 120 15.99 -3.05 20.25
CA GLU A 120 16.80 -2.68 21.41
C GLU A 120 16.13 -1.61 22.28
N ASP A 121 15.58 -0.56 21.65
CA ASP A 121 15.18 0.66 22.33
C ASP A 121 13.66 0.85 22.38
N TYR A 122 12.92 0.34 21.38
CA TYR A 122 11.50 0.69 21.18
C TYR A 122 10.51 -0.49 21.24
N ALA A 123 10.98 -1.71 21.50
CA ALA A 123 10.21 -2.96 21.39
C ALA A 123 9.00 -3.05 22.34
N THR A 124 8.90 -2.18 23.34
CA THR A 124 7.73 -2.13 24.23
C THR A 124 6.55 -1.42 23.59
N HIS A 125 6.79 -0.49 22.65
CA HIS A 125 5.75 0.37 22.06
C HIS A 125 5.44 0.00 20.60
N MET A 126 6.45 -0.46 19.88
CA MET A 126 6.37 -0.66 18.43
C MET A 126 7.20 -1.85 17.96
N PHE A 127 6.90 -2.35 16.77
CA PHE A 127 7.60 -3.43 16.12
C PHE A 127 7.93 -3.09 14.67
N PHE A 128 9.01 -3.69 14.16
CA PHE A 128 9.39 -3.58 12.76
C PHE A 128 8.54 -4.53 11.90
N ASP A 129 7.86 -4.01 10.87
CA ASP A 129 7.09 -4.84 9.93
C ASP A 129 8.03 -5.55 8.95
N GLU A 130 8.27 -6.84 9.23
CA GLU A 130 9.12 -7.72 8.41
C GLU A 130 8.52 -8.07 7.03
N THR A 131 7.27 -7.66 6.75
CA THR A 131 6.60 -8.01 5.50
C THR A 131 6.86 -7.02 4.37
N LYS A 132 7.38 -5.83 4.67
CA LYS A 132 7.71 -4.82 3.65
C LYS A 132 9.01 -5.18 2.91
N ARG A 133 9.06 -4.86 1.61
CA ARG A 133 10.17 -5.20 0.71
C ARG A 133 10.96 -4.00 0.24
N ALA A 134 10.31 -2.86 0.07
CA ALA A 134 10.90 -1.64 -0.49
C ALA A 134 10.88 -0.48 0.51
N MET A 135 9.92 -0.43 1.43
CA MET A 135 9.89 0.54 2.52
C MET A 135 10.24 -0.11 3.86
N VAL A 136 10.62 0.71 4.83
CA VAL A 136 10.65 0.33 6.24
C VAL A 136 9.35 0.82 6.86
N SER A 137 8.71 -0.02 7.67
CA SER A 137 7.50 0.36 8.41
C SER A 137 7.68 -0.11 9.84
N VAL A 138 7.46 0.80 10.78
CA VAL A 138 7.50 0.52 12.21
C VAL A 138 6.12 0.82 12.78
N GLU A 139 5.47 -0.18 13.35
CA GLU A 139 4.05 -0.13 13.72
C GLU A 139 3.84 -0.25 15.23
N GLN A 140 2.81 0.41 15.73
CA GLN A 140 2.37 0.34 17.12
C GLN A 140 1.92 -1.08 17.52
N HIS A 141 2.27 -1.50 18.74
CA HIS A 141 1.68 -2.69 19.36
C HIS A 141 0.20 -2.50 19.78
N LEU A 142 -0.63 -3.52 19.56
CA LEU A 142 -2.09 -3.42 19.77
C LEU A 142 -2.50 -3.21 21.24
N ASP A 143 -1.66 -3.57 22.19
CA ASP A 143 -1.87 -3.44 23.64
C ASP A 143 -1.33 -2.12 24.22
N VAL A 144 -0.65 -1.32 23.40
CA VAL A 144 -0.12 -0.01 23.78
C VAL A 144 -1.16 1.07 23.52
N SER A 145 -1.31 2.01 24.45
CA SER A 145 -2.24 3.12 24.26
C SER A 145 -1.76 4.06 23.15
N SER A 146 -2.69 4.72 22.45
CA SER A 146 -2.32 5.66 21.39
C SER A 146 -1.48 6.83 21.92
N ASP A 147 -1.77 7.33 23.12
CA ASP A 147 -1.03 8.44 23.73
C ASP A 147 0.42 8.04 24.06
N ASP A 148 0.63 6.85 24.61
CA ASP A 148 1.98 6.33 24.91
C ASP A 148 2.76 6.08 23.61
N TYR A 149 2.11 5.49 22.60
CA TYR A 149 2.72 5.28 21.29
C TYR A 149 3.15 6.60 20.63
N LEU A 150 2.28 7.61 20.59
CA LEU A 150 2.57 8.90 19.94
C LEU A 150 3.68 9.69 20.67
N ALA A 151 3.86 9.47 21.98
CA ALA A 151 4.99 10.03 22.71
C ALA A 151 6.30 9.36 22.29
N GLU A 152 6.30 8.03 22.21
CA GLU A 152 7.48 7.24 21.84
C GLU A 152 7.86 7.38 20.35
N GLN A 153 6.86 7.45 19.46
CA GLN A 153 7.04 7.61 18.02
C GLN A 153 7.89 8.84 17.70
N LYS A 154 7.72 9.95 18.42
CA LYS A 154 8.50 11.17 18.19
C LYS A 154 9.99 10.98 18.48
N LEU A 155 10.32 10.15 19.47
CA LEU A 155 11.71 9.79 19.78
C LEU A 155 12.27 8.89 18.68
N PHE A 156 11.52 7.87 18.30
CA PHE A 156 11.86 6.97 17.20
C PHE A 156 12.11 7.73 15.89
N ASP A 157 11.21 8.63 15.50
CA ASP A 157 11.31 9.39 14.25
C ASP A 157 12.58 10.26 14.22
N ALA A 158 12.94 10.87 15.36
CA ALA A 158 14.16 11.68 15.48
C ALA A 158 15.42 10.81 15.34
N ASP A 159 15.46 9.67 16.03
CA ASP A 159 16.59 8.72 15.96
C ASP A 159 16.72 8.09 14.57
N ALA A 160 15.61 7.73 13.94
CA ALA A 160 15.56 7.17 12.60
C ALA A 160 16.06 8.18 11.55
N LEU A 161 15.75 9.47 11.72
CA LEU A 161 16.25 10.55 10.88
C LEU A 161 17.76 10.77 11.07
N GLU A 162 18.25 10.78 12.32
CA GLU A 162 19.69 10.85 12.59
C GLU A 162 20.43 9.66 11.96
N LEU A 163 19.85 8.46 12.09
CA LEU A 163 20.40 7.24 11.53
C LEU A 163 20.49 7.31 10.00
N MET A 164 19.53 7.93 9.29
CA MET A 164 19.65 8.13 7.83
C MET A 164 20.88 8.98 7.48
N GLY A 165 21.12 10.05 8.25
CA GLY A 165 22.31 10.89 8.07
C GLY A 165 23.62 10.12 8.26
N ARG A 166 23.68 9.17 9.21
CA ARG A 166 24.84 8.29 9.41
C ARG A 166 25.09 7.33 8.24
N HIS A 167 24.04 6.97 7.50
CA HIS A 167 24.12 6.20 6.25
C HIS A 167 24.39 7.08 5.01
N GLY A 168 24.55 8.39 5.18
CA GLY A 168 24.77 9.34 4.08
C GLY A 168 23.53 9.58 3.22
N LEU A 169 22.34 9.31 3.75
CA LEU A 169 21.05 9.49 3.09
C LEU A 169 20.40 10.80 3.55
N SER A 170 19.62 11.43 2.67
CA SER A 170 18.81 12.60 3.01
C SER A 170 17.34 12.21 3.16
N ALA A 171 16.74 12.62 4.26
CA ALA A 171 15.31 12.45 4.53
C ALA A 171 14.70 13.67 5.20
N ALA A 172 13.40 13.83 5.04
CA ALA A 172 12.59 14.80 5.77
C ALA A 172 11.51 14.09 6.59
N LEU A 173 11.21 14.60 7.78
CA LEU A 173 10.04 14.21 8.55
C LEU A 173 8.81 14.94 7.98
N LEU A 174 7.80 14.19 7.58
CA LEU A 174 6.59 14.75 6.99
C LEU A 174 5.64 15.21 8.10
N ASP A 175 5.87 16.40 8.63
CA ASP A 175 4.87 17.07 9.49
C ASP A 175 3.65 17.42 8.62
N HIS A 176 2.43 17.19 9.10
CA HIS A 176 1.19 17.23 8.31
C HIS A 176 1.06 18.48 7.40
N HIS A 177 1.54 18.35 6.16
CA HIS A 177 1.41 19.24 4.99
C HIS A 177 1.41 20.76 5.27
N ALA A 178 2.60 21.37 5.20
CA ALA A 178 2.72 22.69 4.58
C ALA A 178 2.97 22.50 3.08
N PRO A 179 2.16 23.06 2.17
CA PRO A 179 2.23 22.80 0.72
C PRO A 179 3.45 23.38 0.00
N GLU A 180 4.47 23.85 0.72
CA GLU A 180 5.66 24.53 0.14
C GLU A 180 6.99 24.14 0.82
N SER A 181 7.15 22.91 1.34
CA SER A 181 8.49 22.42 1.69
C SER A 181 9.15 21.81 0.45
N ASP A 182 9.83 22.66 -0.30
CA ASP A 182 10.68 22.28 -1.44
C ASP A 182 12.04 21.79 -0.91
N ASP A 183 12.04 20.70 -0.14
CA ASP A 183 13.28 20.12 0.42
C ASP A 183 13.68 18.86 -0.34
N ALA A 184 14.90 18.91 -0.88
CA ALA A 184 15.55 17.96 -1.79
C ALA A 184 15.95 16.61 -1.15
N ALA A 185 15.07 16.03 -0.34
CA ALA A 185 15.29 14.75 0.30
C ALA A 185 14.93 13.58 -0.64
N ASP A 186 15.75 12.53 -0.64
CA ASP A 186 15.49 11.31 -1.44
C ASP A 186 14.45 10.40 -0.77
N TYR A 187 14.32 10.53 0.55
CA TYR A 187 13.43 9.75 1.40
C TYR A 187 12.58 10.64 2.31
N ARG A 188 11.55 10.05 2.90
CA ARG A 188 10.71 10.68 3.92
C ARG A 188 10.42 9.71 5.05
N LEU A 189 10.23 10.27 6.24
CA LEU A 189 9.56 9.61 7.35
C LEU A 189 8.12 10.14 7.37
N ASP A 190 7.15 9.24 7.26
CA ASP A 190 5.72 9.51 7.16
C ASP A 190 5.01 8.91 8.40
N PRO A 191 5.01 9.64 9.53
CA PRO A 191 4.35 9.21 10.75
C PRO A 191 2.83 9.29 10.58
N THR A 192 2.17 8.23 11.05
CA THR A 192 0.72 8.10 11.15
C THR A 192 0.33 7.80 12.60
N ILE A 193 -0.97 7.72 12.87
CA ILE A 193 -1.50 7.43 14.20
C ILE A 193 -1.11 6.05 14.77
N ILE A 194 -0.63 5.11 13.93
CA ILE A 194 -0.30 3.73 14.32
C ILE A 194 1.03 3.21 13.73
N SER A 195 1.73 4.01 12.92
CA SER A 195 2.98 3.59 12.29
C SER A 195 3.82 4.77 11.84
N THR A 196 5.13 4.55 11.64
CA THR A 196 5.98 5.42 10.81
C THR A 196 6.46 4.62 9.61
N ASP A 197 6.12 5.09 8.40
CA ASP A 197 6.70 4.58 7.15
C ASP A 197 7.97 5.38 6.81
N ILE A 198 9.05 4.70 6.41
CA ILE A 198 10.27 5.30 5.88
C ILE A 198 10.45 4.83 4.45
N GLU A 199 10.46 5.75 3.51
CA GLU A 199 10.27 5.43 2.09
C GLU A 199 10.85 6.48 1.14
N SER A 200 11.09 6.10 -0.12
CA SER A 200 11.46 7.07 -1.14
C SER A 200 10.34 8.08 -1.39
N ILE A 201 10.68 9.35 -1.60
CA ILE A 201 9.71 10.40 -1.92
C ILE A 201 8.91 10.11 -3.21
N ARG A 202 9.46 9.25 -4.09
CA ARG A 202 8.85 8.84 -5.35
C ARG A 202 7.70 7.83 -5.15
N LEU A 203 7.57 7.23 -3.96
CA LEU A 203 6.46 6.33 -3.66
C LEU A 203 5.17 7.12 -3.43
N GLY A 204 4.06 6.56 -3.90
CA GLY A 204 2.75 7.18 -3.75
C GLY A 204 1.66 6.50 -4.57
N LYS A 205 0.41 6.87 -4.29
CA LYS A 205 -0.74 6.33 -5.03
C LYS A 205 -0.68 6.64 -6.53
N ASP A 206 -0.03 7.73 -6.93
CA ASP A 206 0.13 8.13 -8.33
C ASP A 206 1.07 7.19 -9.11
N LEU A 207 2.19 6.79 -8.48
CA LEU A 207 3.06 5.74 -9.04
C LEU A 207 2.29 4.43 -9.18
N GLY A 208 1.52 4.07 -8.14
CA GLY A 208 0.68 2.88 -8.19
C GLY A 208 -0.40 2.94 -9.28
N ALA A 209 -1.02 4.10 -9.51
CA ALA A 209 -1.99 4.29 -10.58
C ALA A 209 -1.33 4.17 -11.97
N SER A 210 -0.12 4.70 -12.14
CA SER A 210 0.65 4.59 -13.39
C SER A 210 0.96 3.12 -13.71
N ARG A 211 1.42 2.36 -12.71
CA ARG A 211 1.65 0.90 -12.85
C ARG A 211 0.37 0.12 -13.17
N ALA A 212 -0.77 0.50 -12.58
CA ALA A 212 -2.04 -0.14 -12.90
C ALA A 212 -2.41 0.01 -14.39
N VAL A 213 -2.14 1.18 -14.97
CA VAL A 213 -2.37 1.44 -16.40
C VAL A 213 -1.45 0.55 -17.26
N GLU A 214 -0.17 0.42 -16.90
CA GLU A 214 0.77 -0.45 -17.61
C GLU A 214 0.35 -1.93 -17.57
N LEU A 215 -0.05 -2.41 -16.40
CA LEU A 215 -0.52 -3.78 -16.20
C LEU A 215 -1.79 -4.07 -17.01
N LEU A 216 -2.75 -3.14 -17.01
CA LEU A 216 -3.96 -3.24 -17.83
C LEU A 216 -3.63 -3.20 -19.33
N ALA A 217 -2.72 -2.32 -19.76
CA ALA A 217 -2.29 -2.24 -21.15
C ALA A 217 -1.62 -3.55 -21.61
N ALA A 218 -0.83 -4.20 -20.75
CA ALA A 218 -0.23 -5.51 -21.03
C ALA A 218 -1.28 -6.63 -21.21
N GLN A 219 -2.49 -6.46 -20.66
CA GLN A 219 -3.64 -7.33 -20.92
C GLN A 219 -4.46 -6.94 -22.16
N GLY A 220 -4.05 -5.91 -22.89
CA GLY A 220 -4.82 -5.34 -24.00
C GLY A 220 -5.98 -4.47 -23.56
N ILE A 221 -6.05 -4.10 -22.27
CA ILE A 221 -7.07 -3.19 -21.72
C ILE A 221 -6.52 -1.77 -21.76
N THR A 222 -6.83 -1.06 -22.83
CA THR A 222 -6.39 0.32 -23.03
C THR A 222 -7.53 1.31 -22.85
N ARG A 223 -7.21 2.51 -22.39
CA ARG A 223 -8.13 3.64 -22.37
C ARG A 223 -8.69 3.91 -23.76
N ARG A 224 -10.00 4.14 -23.87
CA ARG A 224 -10.60 4.63 -25.12
C ARG A 224 -10.16 6.08 -25.40
N PRO A 225 -9.86 6.46 -26.66
CA PRO A 225 -9.60 7.85 -27.01
C PRO A 225 -10.74 8.75 -26.53
N GLY A 226 -10.43 9.79 -25.74
CA GLY A 226 -11.41 10.73 -25.19
C GLY A 226 -12.15 10.30 -23.90
N GLY A 227 -11.94 9.08 -23.38
CA GLY A 227 -12.55 8.65 -22.11
C GLY A 227 -11.89 9.30 -20.88
N GLN A 228 -12.62 9.76 -19.89
CA GLN A 228 -12.03 10.34 -18.67
C GLN A 228 -11.70 9.23 -17.65
N TRP A 229 -10.52 9.25 -17.03
CA TRP A 229 -10.26 8.41 -15.86
C TRP A 229 -11.03 8.99 -14.67
N ALA A 230 -11.88 8.20 -14.04
CA ALA A 230 -12.50 8.54 -12.76
C ALA A 230 -11.71 7.85 -11.65
N ILE A 231 -10.57 8.42 -11.26
CA ILE A 231 -9.89 8.04 -10.02
C ILE A 231 -10.57 8.82 -8.89
N ARG A 232 -11.43 8.16 -8.11
CA ARG A 232 -12.00 8.73 -6.89
C ARG A 232 -11.27 8.15 -5.68
N ALA A 233 -10.13 8.73 -5.31
CA ALA A 233 -9.57 8.52 -3.99
C ALA A 233 -10.43 9.29 -2.99
N ARG A 234 -11.08 8.58 -2.06
CA ARG A 234 -11.81 9.20 -0.95
C ARG A 234 -10.94 9.02 0.29
N THR A 235 -10.04 9.96 0.57
CA THR A 235 -9.37 10.06 1.86
C THR A 235 -10.39 10.52 2.89
N THR A 236 -10.75 9.64 3.83
CA THR A 236 -11.57 10.04 4.98
C THR A 236 -10.67 10.79 5.97
N HIS A 237 -10.66 12.12 5.91
CA HIS A 237 -10.21 12.94 7.04
C HIS A 237 -11.36 13.05 8.03
N GLY A 238 -11.32 12.23 9.08
CA GLY A 238 -12.30 12.25 10.17
C GLY A 238 -12.07 13.44 11.09
N GLY A 239 -12.62 14.60 10.73
CA GLY A 239 -12.80 15.72 11.66
C GLY A 239 -14.14 15.59 12.37
N LEU A 240 -14.15 15.05 13.58
CA LEU A 240 -15.26 15.20 14.51
C LEU A 240 -15.16 16.60 15.14
N ALA A 241 -16.08 17.50 14.77
CA ALA A 241 -16.28 18.74 15.50
C ALA A 241 -16.89 18.42 16.89
N PRO A 242 -16.46 19.09 17.97
CA PRO A 242 -17.06 18.89 19.28
C PRO A 242 -18.47 19.50 19.34
N PRO A 243 -19.41 18.91 20.09
CA PRO A 243 -20.73 19.49 20.29
C PRO A 243 -20.66 20.77 21.13
N GLN A 244 -21.52 21.72 20.77
CA GLN A 244 -21.77 22.96 21.52
C GLN A 244 -22.49 22.71 22.85
#